data_AF-A0A0R0JBH0-F1
#
_entry.id   AF-A0A0R0JBH0-F1
#
_cell.length_a   1.000
_cell.length_b   1.000
_cell.length_c   1.000
_cell.angle_alpha   90.00
_cell.angle_beta   90.00
_cell.angle_gamma   90.00
#
_symmetry.space_group_name_H-M   'P 1'
#
loop_
_entity.id
_entity.type
_entity.pdbx_description
1 polymer ?
#
loop_
_entity_poly.entity_id
_entity_poly.type
_entity_poly.pdbx_seq_one_letter_code
_entity_poly.pdbx_strand_id
1 'polypeptide(L)'
;MENNPSSSRTDTKSIEQNRRNQMKDLFSKLNSVVPHQSSRDATSRPDKIGEATNYIKNLQIKLEKMKEKRNNLIDIERSKNASMNMGLKSPQFKIQQMGSALEIVLVTGMDCQFMFNETIRVLQEEGSDIVNASYTVVENAVFHTIHCQVGGSANGALRISEKIKKYLNGC
;
A
#
# COMPACT_ATOMS: atom_id res chain seq x y z
N MET A 1 33.55 -30.17 50.09
CA MET A 1 32.44 -29.49 49.38
C MET A 1 31.82 -30.51 48.46
N GLU A 2 30.68 -31.08 48.86
CA GLU A 2 30.04 -32.18 48.13
C GLU A 2 29.32 -31.64 46.89
N ASN A 3 29.91 -31.87 45.72
CA ASN A 3 29.24 -31.67 44.44
C ASN A 3 28.30 -32.85 44.20
N ASN A 4 27.00 -32.67 44.44
CA ASN A 4 25.98 -33.68 44.12
C ASN A 4 25.72 -33.68 42.60
N PRO A 5 26.16 -34.70 41.84
CA PRO A 5 26.09 -34.71 40.37
C PRO A 5 24.68 -34.92 39.81
N SER A 6 23.70 -35.23 40.67
CA SER A 6 22.31 -35.48 40.25
C SER A 6 21.57 -34.20 39.85
N SER A 7 21.74 -33.10 40.60
CA SER A 7 21.10 -31.80 40.30
C SER A 7 21.59 -31.23 38.96
N SER A 8 22.90 -31.24 38.72
CA SER A 8 23.47 -30.67 37.49
C SER A 8 23.01 -31.40 36.22
N ARG A 9 22.76 -32.72 36.31
CA ARG A 9 22.21 -33.51 35.20
C ARG A 9 20.77 -33.13 34.87
N THR A 10 19.91 -32.94 35.87
CA THR A 10 18.53 -32.51 35.64
C THR A 10 18.48 -31.10 35.07
N ASP A 11 19.36 -30.21 35.53
CA ASP A 11 19.47 -28.84 35.04
C ASP A 11 19.95 -28.80 33.58
N THR A 12 20.97 -29.60 33.25
CA THR A 12 21.47 -29.68 31.86
C THR A 12 20.37 -30.15 30.89
N LYS A 13 19.54 -31.11 31.32
CA LYS A 13 18.43 -31.63 30.52
C LYS A 13 17.33 -30.59 30.32
N SER A 14 16.96 -29.83 31.36
CA SER A 14 15.94 -28.79 31.26
C SER A 14 16.39 -27.61 30.40
N ILE A 15 17.66 -27.19 30.53
CA ILE A 15 18.28 -26.13 29.72
C ILE A 15 18.26 -26.50 28.23
N GLU A 16 18.71 -27.71 27.88
CA GLU A 16 18.73 -28.17 26.48
C GLU A 16 17.31 -28.33 25.92
N GLN A 17 16.36 -28.80 26.72
CA GLN A 17 14.95 -28.88 26.32
C GLN A 17 14.38 -27.47 26.05
N ASN A 18 14.62 -26.51 26.93
CA ASN A 18 14.18 -25.13 26.74
C ASN A 18 14.78 -24.53 25.45
N ARG A 19 16.07 -24.75 25.20
CA ARG A 19 16.75 -24.29 23.97
C ARG A 19 16.10 -24.86 22.71
N ARG A 20 15.73 -26.15 22.70
CA ARG A 20 15.03 -26.79 21.57
C ARG A 20 13.64 -26.23 21.36
N ASN A 21 12.90 -25.99 22.45
CA ASN A 21 11.56 -25.39 22.39
C ASN A 21 11.63 -23.97 21.80
N GLN A 22 12.54 -23.13 22.30
CA GLN A 22 12.77 -21.79 21.76
C GLN A 22 13.09 -21.82 20.26
N MET A 23 13.97 -22.73 19.84
CA MET A 23 14.29 -22.86 18.42
C MET A 23 13.08 -23.31 17.60
N LYS A 24 12.24 -24.21 18.12
CA LYS A 24 11.00 -24.64 17.47
C LYS A 24 10.03 -23.46 17.29
N ASP A 25 9.88 -22.62 18.29
CA ASP A 25 9.00 -21.44 18.24
C ASP A 25 9.49 -20.43 17.21
N LEU A 26 10.81 -20.17 17.16
CA LEU A 26 11.42 -19.30 16.15
C LEU A 26 11.20 -19.82 14.72
N PHE A 27 11.37 -21.13 14.48
CA PHE A 27 11.08 -21.73 13.18
C PHE A 27 9.59 -21.65 12.81
N SER A 28 8.69 -21.82 13.78
CA SER A 28 7.24 -21.66 13.55
C SER A 28 6.91 -20.23 13.12
N LYS A 29 7.50 -19.23 13.80
CA LYS A 29 7.31 -17.82 13.45
C LYS A 29 7.88 -17.49 12.06
N LEU A 30 9.07 -17.99 11.74
CA LEU A 30 9.66 -17.83 10.41
C LEU A 30 8.76 -18.43 9.32
N ASN A 31 8.30 -19.67 9.52
CA ASN A 31 7.43 -20.33 8.56
C ASN A 31 6.12 -19.56 8.36
N SER A 32 5.56 -18.95 9.40
CA SER A 32 4.32 -18.16 9.29
C SER A 32 4.43 -16.90 8.42
N VAL A 33 5.65 -16.36 8.22
CA VAL A 33 5.87 -15.13 7.44
C VAL A 33 6.42 -15.38 6.04
N VAL A 34 7.00 -16.57 5.79
CA VAL A 34 7.51 -16.94 4.48
C VAL A 34 6.40 -17.58 3.65
N PRO A 35 6.19 -17.16 2.38
CA PRO A 35 5.19 -17.78 1.53
C PRO A 35 5.43 -19.28 1.40
N HIS A 36 4.40 -20.06 1.69
CA HIS A 36 4.48 -21.50 1.51
C HIS A 36 4.42 -21.78 0.02
N GLN A 37 5.54 -22.22 -0.57
CA GLN A 37 5.46 -22.88 -1.86
C GLN A 37 4.66 -24.17 -1.63
N SER A 38 3.54 -24.30 -2.33
CA SER A 38 2.62 -25.44 -2.22
C SER A 38 3.21 -26.77 -2.69
N SER A 39 4.54 -26.89 -2.78
CA SER A 39 5.18 -28.15 -3.08
C SER A 39 5.21 -29.00 -1.83
N ARG A 40 4.58 -30.16 -1.96
CA ARG A 40 4.51 -31.32 -1.06
C ARG A 40 5.90 -31.95 -0.84
N ASP A 41 6.95 -31.14 -0.75
CA ASP A 41 8.30 -31.63 -0.55
C ASP A 41 8.68 -31.30 0.88
N ALA A 42 8.92 -32.37 1.64
CA ALA A 42 9.42 -32.36 3.01
C ALA A 42 10.79 -31.67 3.03
N THR A 43 10.76 -30.36 2.96
CA THR A 43 11.91 -29.48 2.82
C THR A 43 12.63 -29.50 4.16
N SER A 44 13.93 -29.83 4.12
CA SER A 44 14.72 -30.01 5.33
C SER A 44 14.89 -28.66 6.05
N ARG A 45 15.07 -28.66 7.38
CA ARG A 45 15.15 -27.41 8.18
C ARG A 45 16.18 -26.39 7.66
N PRO A 46 17.40 -26.78 7.21
CA PRO A 46 18.35 -25.86 6.58
C PRO A 46 17.78 -25.19 5.32
N ASP A 47 17.01 -25.92 4.51
CA ASP A 47 16.43 -25.42 3.27
C ASP A 47 15.45 -24.28 3.56
N LYS A 48 14.69 -24.34 4.66
CA LYS A 48 13.75 -23.28 5.06
C LYS A 48 14.42 -21.95 5.40
N ILE A 49 15.60 -21.98 6.00
CA ILE A 49 16.37 -20.74 6.24
C ILE A 49 16.88 -20.18 4.90
N GLY A 50 17.32 -21.05 4.00
CA GLY A 50 17.71 -20.68 2.64
C GLY A 50 16.55 -20.03 1.87
N GLU A 51 15.37 -20.65 1.90
CA GLU A 51 14.13 -20.12 1.30
C GLU A 51 13.77 -18.74 1.85
N ALA A 52 13.78 -18.58 3.19
CA ALA A 52 13.50 -17.31 3.84
C ALA A 52 14.51 -16.20 3.42
N THR A 53 15.79 -16.55 3.37
CA THR A 53 16.86 -15.64 2.95
C THR A 53 16.67 -15.22 1.49
N ASN A 54 16.34 -16.16 0.61
CA ASN A 54 16.08 -15.87 -0.79
C ASN A 54 14.80 -15.03 -0.96
N TYR A 55 13.77 -15.30 -0.17
CA TYR A 55 12.55 -14.51 -0.16
C TYR A 55 12.81 -13.05 0.22
N ILE A 56 13.59 -12.79 1.28
CA ILE A 56 14.00 -11.43 1.67
C ILE A 56 14.75 -10.73 0.53
N LYS A 57 15.73 -11.39 -0.09
CA LYS A 57 16.48 -10.84 -1.23
C LYS A 57 15.56 -10.47 -2.40
N ASN A 58 14.64 -11.36 -2.75
CA ASN A 58 13.68 -11.11 -3.83
C ASN A 58 12.73 -9.95 -3.52
N LEU A 59 12.29 -9.82 -2.27
CA LEU A 59 11.49 -8.67 -1.83
C LEU A 59 12.26 -7.36 -1.94
N GLN A 60 13.53 -7.34 -1.53
CA GLN A 60 14.40 -6.16 -1.65
C GLN A 60 14.56 -5.74 -3.13
N ILE A 61 14.86 -6.69 -4.02
CA ILE A 61 14.97 -6.43 -5.46
C ILE A 61 13.65 -5.90 -6.02
N LYS A 62 12.51 -6.49 -5.62
CA LYS A 62 11.18 -6.05 -6.07
C LYS A 62 10.88 -4.63 -5.58
N LEU A 63 11.24 -4.30 -4.34
CA LEU A 63 11.07 -2.96 -3.80
C LEU A 63 11.90 -1.93 -4.56
N GLU A 64 13.17 -2.21 -4.85
CA GLU A 64 14.02 -1.30 -5.64
C GLU A 64 13.49 -1.12 -7.06
N LYS A 65 13.08 -2.19 -7.74
CA LYS A 65 12.46 -2.08 -9.08
C LYS A 65 11.19 -1.22 -9.07
N MET A 66 10.35 -1.36 -8.04
CA MET A 66 9.13 -0.55 -7.92
C MET A 66 9.46 0.91 -7.61
N LYS A 67 10.49 1.18 -6.81
CA LYS A 67 10.98 2.53 -6.50
C LYS A 67 11.57 3.20 -7.73
N GLU A 68 12.38 2.50 -8.51
CA GLU A 68 12.93 2.98 -9.78
C GLU A 68 11.80 3.31 -10.77
N LYS A 69 10.83 2.39 -10.94
CA LYS A 69 9.66 2.63 -11.81
C LYS A 69 8.87 3.87 -11.36
N ARG A 70 8.69 4.06 -10.05
CA ARG A 70 8.03 5.25 -9.48
C ARG A 70 8.82 6.52 -9.82
N ASN A 71 10.13 6.52 -9.61
CA ASN A 71 10.98 7.68 -9.89
C ASN A 71 11.00 8.03 -11.38
N ASN A 72 11.11 7.03 -12.27
CA ASN A 72 11.07 7.26 -13.71
C ASN A 72 9.75 7.89 -14.17
N LEU A 73 8.62 7.47 -13.59
CA LEU A 73 7.32 8.10 -13.88
C LEU A 73 7.29 9.56 -13.42
N ILE A 74 7.80 9.85 -12.23
CA ILE A 74 7.93 11.22 -11.69
C ILE A 74 8.87 12.06 -12.56
N ASP A 75 10.00 11.51 -13.01
CA ASP A 75 10.97 12.23 -13.84
C ASP A 75 10.44 12.50 -15.27
N ILE A 76 9.63 11.59 -15.82
CA ILE A 76 8.90 11.84 -17.08
C ILE A 76 7.86 12.95 -16.88
N GLU A 77 7.13 12.95 -15.76
CA GLU A 77 6.18 14.03 -15.42
C GLU A 77 6.91 15.36 -15.24
N ARG A 78 8.05 15.39 -14.55
CA ARG A 78 8.93 16.56 -14.42
C ARG A 78 9.39 17.11 -15.76
N SER A 79 9.88 16.24 -16.66
CA SER A 79 10.35 16.66 -17.99
C SER A 79 9.21 17.24 -18.83
N LYS A 80 8.02 16.63 -18.75
CA LYS A 80 6.81 17.17 -19.39
C LYS A 80 6.42 18.52 -18.80
N ASN A 81 6.50 18.70 -17.48
CA ASN A 81 6.16 19.95 -16.81
C ASN A 81 7.20 21.06 -17.09
N ALA A 82 8.50 20.74 -17.11
CA ALA A 82 9.55 21.71 -17.42
C ALA A 82 9.49 22.21 -18.88
N SER A 83 9.21 21.32 -19.83
CA SER A 83 8.94 21.71 -21.22
C SER A 83 7.60 22.43 -21.39
N MET A 84 6.70 22.32 -20.41
CA MET A 84 5.39 22.96 -20.37
C MET A 84 5.28 23.95 -19.20
N ASN A 85 6.28 24.81 -19.01
CA ASN A 85 6.19 26.02 -18.17
C ASN A 85 5.09 27.01 -18.63
N MET A 86 4.15 26.58 -19.46
CA MET A 86 2.88 27.23 -19.73
C MET A 86 1.83 26.55 -18.85
N GLY A 87 1.56 27.13 -17.68
CA GLY A 87 0.38 26.90 -16.82
C GLY A 87 0.01 25.44 -16.56
N LEU A 88 0.09 25.00 -15.30
CA LEU A 88 -0.47 23.73 -14.81
C LEU A 88 -1.70 23.35 -15.62
N LYS A 89 -1.52 22.33 -16.49
CA LYS A 89 -2.56 21.85 -17.39
C LYS A 89 -3.83 21.66 -16.57
N SER A 90 -4.94 22.16 -17.12
CA SER A 90 -6.29 22.05 -16.59
C SER A 90 -6.46 20.86 -15.66
N PRO A 91 -7.01 21.04 -14.44
CA PRO A 91 -7.18 19.96 -13.48
C PRO A 91 -7.73 18.69 -14.14
N GLN A 92 -7.22 17.54 -13.73
CA GLN A 92 -7.67 16.25 -14.23
C GLN A 92 -8.25 15.43 -13.10
N PHE A 93 -9.25 14.60 -13.42
CA PHE A 93 -9.72 13.61 -12.48
C PHE A 93 -10.06 12.30 -13.18
N LYS A 94 -10.05 11.24 -12.39
CA LYS A 94 -10.47 9.90 -12.80
C LYS A 94 -11.37 9.33 -11.72
N ILE A 95 -12.40 8.63 -12.15
CA ILE A 95 -13.30 7.89 -11.27
C ILE A 95 -13.23 6.41 -11.64
N GLN A 96 -13.10 5.56 -10.64
CA GLN A 96 -13.17 4.11 -10.77
C GLN A 96 -14.23 3.57 -9.82
N GLN A 97 -15.18 2.81 -10.36
CA GLN A 97 -16.23 2.16 -9.58
C GLN A 97 -16.01 0.65 -9.53
N MET A 98 -16.14 0.07 -8.34
CA MET A 98 -16.04 -1.36 -8.05
C MET A 98 -17.24 -1.77 -7.18
N GLY A 99 -18.33 -2.20 -7.82
CA GLY A 99 -19.60 -2.42 -7.11
C GLY A 99 -20.14 -1.10 -6.54
N SER A 100 -20.36 -1.04 -5.22
CA SER A 100 -20.75 0.20 -4.53
C SER A 100 -19.57 1.11 -4.17
N ALA A 101 -18.34 0.61 -4.23
CA ALA A 101 -17.15 1.41 -3.90
C ALA A 101 -16.76 2.31 -5.07
N LEU A 102 -16.41 3.54 -4.76
CA LEU A 102 -16.00 4.56 -5.71
C LEU A 102 -14.67 5.18 -5.26
N GLU A 103 -13.68 5.11 -6.14
CA GLU A 103 -12.40 5.81 -5.98
C GLU A 103 -12.35 6.99 -6.94
N ILE A 104 -12.08 8.18 -6.40
CA ILE A 104 -11.88 9.40 -7.16
C ILE A 104 -10.45 9.87 -6.94
N VAL A 105 -9.73 10.04 -8.05
CA VAL A 105 -8.38 10.60 -8.05
C VAL A 105 -8.42 11.94 -8.77
N LEU A 106 -8.01 13.02 -8.10
CA LEU A 106 -7.88 14.35 -8.69
C LEU A 106 -6.42 14.78 -8.71
N VAL A 107 -5.99 15.35 -9.82
CA VAL A 107 -4.67 15.97 -9.98
C VAL A 107 -4.90 17.43 -10.30
N THR A 108 -4.48 18.29 -9.38
CA THR A 108 -4.69 19.73 -9.47
C THR A 108 -3.37 20.47 -9.36
N GLY A 109 -3.33 21.69 -9.90
CA GLY A 109 -2.33 22.67 -9.51
C GLY A 109 -2.48 23.13 -8.06
N MET A 110 -1.48 23.84 -7.55
CA MET A 110 -1.55 24.50 -6.23
C MET A 110 -2.64 25.59 -6.16
N ASP A 111 -2.96 26.20 -7.30
CA ASP A 111 -4.01 27.19 -7.50
C ASP A 111 -5.43 26.59 -7.54
N CYS A 112 -5.54 25.29 -7.84
CA CYS A 112 -6.81 24.58 -7.98
C CYS A 112 -7.16 23.69 -6.77
N GLN A 113 -6.61 23.97 -5.59
CA GLN A 113 -6.88 23.17 -4.38
C GLN A 113 -8.37 23.16 -3.98
N PHE A 114 -9.14 24.19 -4.36
CA PHE A 114 -10.58 24.25 -4.08
C PHE A 114 -11.38 23.09 -4.69
N MET A 115 -10.85 22.47 -5.77
CA MET A 115 -11.46 21.31 -6.44
C MET A 115 -11.65 20.12 -5.50
N PHE A 116 -10.76 19.96 -4.50
CA PHE A 116 -10.92 18.91 -3.50
C PHE A 116 -12.18 19.12 -2.67
N ASN A 117 -12.32 20.31 -2.09
CA ASN A 117 -13.49 20.68 -1.31
C ASN A 117 -14.76 20.57 -2.14
N GLU A 118 -14.69 20.97 -3.41
CA GLU A 118 -15.84 20.93 -4.30
C GLU A 118 -16.25 19.50 -4.67
N THR A 119 -15.27 18.61 -4.85
CA THR A 119 -15.54 17.19 -5.04
C THR A 119 -16.19 16.56 -3.80
N ILE A 120 -15.72 16.92 -2.60
CA ILE A 120 -16.33 16.46 -1.34
C ILE A 120 -17.79 16.94 -1.23
N ARG A 121 -18.07 18.19 -1.60
CA ARG A 121 -19.45 18.72 -1.61
C ARG A 121 -20.35 17.94 -2.58
N VAL A 122 -19.88 17.71 -3.81
CA VAL A 122 -20.62 16.91 -4.82
C VAL A 122 -20.94 15.50 -4.30
N LEU A 123 -19.97 14.86 -3.63
CA LEU A 123 -20.18 13.53 -3.05
C LEU A 123 -21.25 13.54 -1.96
N GLN A 124 -21.23 14.54 -1.08
CA GLN A 124 -22.22 14.70 -0.02
C GLN A 124 -23.62 14.98 -0.57
N GLU A 125 -23.74 15.84 -1.60
CA GLU A 125 -25.02 16.10 -2.28
C GLU A 125 -25.61 14.85 -2.94
N GLU A 126 -24.77 14.00 -3.51
CA GLU A 126 -25.19 12.72 -4.10
C GLU A 126 -25.42 11.62 -3.05
N GLY A 127 -25.29 11.94 -1.75
CA GLY A 127 -25.50 11.00 -0.65
C GLY A 127 -24.46 9.89 -0.60
N SER A 128 -23.23 10.15 -1.08
CA SER A 128 -22.12 9.20 -1.02
C SER A 128 -21.45 9.24 0.34
N ASP A 129 -21.21 8.08 0.93
CA ASP A 129 -20.52 7.97 2.22
C ASP A 129 -19.00 7.96 2.02
N ILE A 130 -18.31 8.97 2.54
CA ILE A 130 -16.87 9.14 2.34
C ILE A 130 -16.12 8.36 3.42
N VAL A 131 -15.48 7.27 3.02
CA VAL A 131 -14.74 6.36 3.90
C VAL A 131 -13.35 6.92 4.19
N ASN A 132 -12.69 7.49 3.17
CA ASN A 132 -11.36 8.05 3.30
C ASN A 132 -11.16 9.19 2.30
N ALA A 133 -10.47 10.24 2.72
CA ALA A 133 -10.04 11.30 1.84
C ALA A 133 -8.63 11.71 2.23
N SER A 134 -7.73 11.74 1.24
CA SER A 134 -6.31 12.00 1.45
C SER A 134 -5.75 12.80 0.29
N TYR A 135 -4.63 13.47 0.53
CA TYR A 135 -3.91 14.18 -0.51
C TYR A 135 -2.41 14.08 -0.30
N THR A 136 -1.67 14.21 -1.39
CA THR A 136 -0.22 14.31 -1.37
C THR A 136 0.21 15.41 -2.34
N VAL A 137 1.14 16.24 -1.90
CA VAL A 137 1.73 17.30 -2.73
C VAL A 137 3.04 16.78 -3.29
N VAL A 138 3.21 16.90 -4.61
CA VAL A 138 4.46 16.59 -5.31
C VAL A 138 4.79 17.81 -6.16
N GLU A 139 5.82 18.55 -5.75
CA GLU A 139 6.25 19.80 -6.40
C GLU A 139 5.10 20.81 -6.47
N ASN A 140 4.57 21.08 -7.66
CA ASN A 140 3.51 22.06 -7.89
C ASN A 140 2.15 21.40 -8.19
N ALA A 141 2.04 20.08 -8.01
CA ALA A 141 0.82 19.32 -8.21
C ALA A 141 0.33 18.72 -6.89
N VAL A 142 -0.99 18.68 -6.73
CA VAL A 142 -1.65 18.05 -5.59
C VAL A 142 -2.49 16.88 -6.10
N PHE A 143 -2.15 15.69 -5.61
CA PHE A 143 -2.84 14.45 -5.90
C PHE A 143 -3.80 14.16 -4.76
N HIS A 144 -5.10 14.19 -5.04
CA HIS A 144 -6.15 13.89 -4.08
C HIS A 144 -6.72 12.50 -4.39
N THR A 145 -6.96 11.72 -3.36
CA THR A 145 -7.61 10.40 -3.46
C THR A 145 -8.74 10.34 -2.46
N ILE A 146 -9.95 10.08 -2.97
CA ILE A 146 -11.17 9.97 -2.17
C ILE A 146 -11.76 8.58 -2.42
N HIS A 147 -12.03 7.85 -1.33
CA HIS A 147 -12.73 6.58 -1.32
C HIS A 147 -14.09 6.78 -0.69
N CYS A 148 -15.14 6.44 -1.42
CA CYS A 148 -16.51 6.58 -0.95
C CYS A 148 -17.38 5.40 -1.40
N GLN A 149 -18.54 5.25 -0.76
CA GLN A 149 -19.53 4.27 -1.11
C GLN A 149 -20.78 4.98 -1.65
N VAL A 150 -21.24 4.57 -2.83
CA VAL A 150 -22.43 5.14 -3.45
C VAL A 150 -23.60 4.18 -3.28
N GLY A 151 -24.65 4.65 -2.60
CA GLY A 151 -25.84 3.85 -2.32
C GLY A 151 -26.70 3.63 -3.57
N GLY A 152 -27.00 2.35 -3.87
CA GLY A 152 -28.20 1.90 -4.60
C GLY A 152 -28.44 2.39 -6.04
N SER A 153 -27.64 3.31 -6.58
CA SER A 153 -27.84 3.84 -7.93
C SER A 153 -26.75 3.34 -8.88
N ALA A 154 -27.16 2.56 -9.89
CA ALA A 154 -26.30 2.13 -10.98
C ALA A 154 -25.59 3.30 -11.70
N ASN A 155 -26.13 4.53 -11.58
CA ASN A 155 -25.65 5.71 -12.27
C ASN A 155 -24.96 6.74 -11.35
N GLY A 156 -24.70 6.39 -10.09
CA GLY A 156 -24.10 7.32 -9.14
C GLY A 156 -22.73 7.86 -9.58
N ALA A 157 -21.83 6.98 -10.02
CA ALA A 157 -20.52 7.38 -10.54
C ALA A 157 -20.60 8.32 -11.76
N LEU A 158 -21.55 8.07 -12.67
CA LEU A 158 -21.75 8.93 -13.85
C LEU A 158 -22.20 10.34 -13.44
N ARG A 159 -23.19 10.45 -12.55
CA ARG A 159 -23.71 11.75 -12.06
C ARG A 159 -22.63 12.55 -11.31
N ILE A 160 -21.89 11.89 -10.43
CA ILE A 160 -20.75 12.48 -9.73
C ILE A 160 -19.71 12.97 -10.74
N SER A 161 -19.37 12.15 -11.75
CA SER A 161 -18.40 12.52 -12.79
C SER A 161 -18.83 13.76 -13.58
N GLU A 162 -20.12 13.87 -13.92
CA GLU A 162 -20.67 15.01 -14.65
C GLU A 162 -20.68 16.27 -13.80
N LYS A 163 -21.00 16.17 -12.51
CA LYS A 163 -20.93 17.30 -11.58
C LYS A 163 -19.49 17.79 -11.41
N ILE A 164 -18.53 16.91 -11.19
CA ILE A 164 -17.10 17.28 -11.03
C ILE A 164 -16.55 17.94 -12.29
N LYS A 165 -16.92 17.45 -13.49
CA LYS A 165 -16.50 18.06 -14.77
C LYS A 165 -16.86 19.53 -14.89
N LYS A 166 -17.96 19.98 -14.29
CA LYS A 166 -18.38 21.39 -14.33
C LYS A 166 -17.39 22.32 -13.62
N TYR A 167 -16.72 21.82 -12.59
CA TYR A 167 -15.77 22.60 -11.80
C TYR A 167 -14.36 22.58 -12.39
N LEU A 168 -14.01 21.60 -13.23
CA LEU A 168 -12.69 21.55 -13.88
C LEU A 168 -12.40 22.78 -14.75
N ASN A 169 -13.43 23.35 -15.37
CA ASN A 169 -13.29 24.51 -16.25
C ASN A 169 -13.19 25.85 -15.47
N GLY A 170 -13.29 25.81 -14.14
CA GLY A 170 -13.12 26.97 -13.25
C GLY A 170 -11.66 27.27 -12.90
N CYS A 171 -10.74 26.44 -13.41
CA CYS A 171 -9.32 26.69 -13.52
C CYS A 171 -9.00 26.96 -15.00
#